data_AF-A0A9Q5FTM0-F1
#
_entry.id   AF-A0A9Q5FTM0-F1
#
_cell.length_a   1.000
_cell.length_b   1.000
_cell.length_c   1.000
_cell.angle_alpha   90.00
_cell.angle_beta   90.00
_cell.angle_gamma   90.00
#
_symmetry.space_group_name_H-M   'P 1'
#
loop_
_entity.id
_entity.type
_entity.pdbx_description
1 polymer ?
#
loop_
_entity_poly.entity_id
_entity_poly.type
_entity_poly.pdbx_seq_one_letter_code
_entity_poly.pdbx_strand_id
1 'polypeptide(L)'
;MTHNCAYVREHYQVPAEIGRRVIAYGKPGTILADRGHCIGVVLDEDPKKRISNYHPTHEVQYGEMAESLPLKEWLVLQFNHNWDDLNWSRDAREDLARVWAATRSQAKYKAYERLQDYCHSIKAMLRFKVRRA
;
A
#
# COMPACT_ATOMS: atom_id res chain seq x y z
N MET A 1 14.89 -2.99 -6.93
CA MET A 1 13.55 -3.17 -7.54
C MET A 1 13.74 -3.29 -9.05
N THR A 2 14.02 -4.48 -9.58
CA THR A 2 14.48 -4.63 -10.97
C THR A 2 13.37 -4.89 -12.00
N HIS A 3 12.10 -4.99 -11.59
CA HIS A 3 11.00 -5.35 -12.48
C HIS A 3 9.72 -4.54 -12.20
N ASN A 4 9.83 -3.23 -12.04
CA ASN A 4 8.66 -2.36 -11.82
C ASN A 4 7.75 -2.37 -13.06
N CYS A 5 6.59 -3.04 -12.96
CA CYS A 5 5.61 -3.19 -14.03
C CYS A 5 6.24 -3.73 -15.33
N ALA A 6 7.29 -4.55 -15.23
CA ALA A 6 8.07 -4.99 -16.40
C ALA A 6 7.19 -5.74 -17.41
N TYR A 7 6.39 -6.70 -16.93
CA TYR A 7 5.43 -7.42 -17.77
C TYR A 7 4.45 -6.46 -18.45
N VAL A 8 3.87 -5.51 -17.71
CA VAL A 8 2.91 -4.55 -18.26
C VAL A 8 3.53 -3.71 -19.36
N ARG A 9 4.74 -3.18 -19.11
CA ARG A 9 5.47 -2.32 -20.04
C ARG A 9 5.84 -3.07 -21.32
N GLU A 10 6.35 -4.29 -21.19
CA GLU A 10 6.81 -5.10 -22.31
C GLU A 10 5.64 -5.71 -23.11
N HIS A 11 4.59 -6.16 -22.44
CA HIS A 11 3.46 -6.83 -23.10
C HIS A 11 2.48 -5.82 -23.73
N TYR A 12 2.10 -4.79 -22.98
CA TYR A 12 1.12 -3.80 -23.45
C TYR A 12 1.75 -2.55 -24.08
N GLN A 13 3.08 -2.43 -24.07
CA GLN A 13 3.83 -1.31 -24.66
C GLN A 13 3.39 0.06 -24.09
N VAL A 14 3.10 0.09 -22.79
CA VAL A 14 2.69 1.30 -22.07
C VAL A 14 3.77 1.72 -21.06
N PRO A 15 3.90 3.01 -20.72
CA PRO A 15 4.92 3.46 -19.78
C PRO A 15 4.49 3.25 -18.31
N ALA A 16 3.90 2.10 -17.97
CA ALA A 16 3.42 1.84 -16.61
C ALA A 16 4.58 1.74 -15.61
N GLU A 17 4.49 2.47 -14.50
CA GLU A 17 5.51 2.47 -13.46
C GLU A 17 4.87 2.83 -12.11
N ILE A 18 5.22 2.11 -11.04
CA ILE A 18 4.82 2.49 -9.67
C ILE A 18 5.27 3.91 -9.38
N GLY A 19 4.33 4.75 -8.95
CA GLY A 19 4.49 6.19 -8.72
C GLY A 19 4.04 7.05 -9.90
N ARG A 20 3.74 6.46 -11.07
CA ARG A 20 3.24 7.23 -12.21
C ARG A 20 1.80 7.67 -12.03
N ARG A 21 1.53 8.92 -12.41
CA ARG A 21 0.19 9.52 -12.46
C ARG A 21 -0.58 8.95 -13.64
N VAL A 22 -1.86 8.69 -13.43
CA VAL A 22 -2.77 8.21 -14.48
C VAL A 22 -4.12 8.90 -14.38
N ILE A 23 -4.83 8.97 -15.50
CA ILE A 23 -6.27 9.23 -15.54
C ILE A 23 -6.92 7.92 -15.98
N ALA A 24 -7.59 7.23 -15.06
CA ALA A 24 -8.26 5.96 -15.31
C ALA A 24 -9.77 6.17 -15.31
N TYR A 25 -10.46 5.87 -16.41
CA TYR A 25 -11.91 6.13 -16.57
C TYR A 25 -12.29 7.57 -16.21
N GLY A 26 -11.50 8.54 -16.69
CA GLY A 26 -11.69 9.97 -16.41
C GLY A 26 -11.30 10.43 -15.00
N LYS A 27 -10.80 9.54 -14.13
CA LYS A 27 -10.49 9.86 -12.74
C LYS A 27 -8.97 9.86 -12.48
N PRO A 28 -8.41 10.90 -11.85
CA PRO A 28 -6.97 10.97 -11.57
C PRO A 28 -6.57 10.00 -10.45
N GLY A 29 -5.39 9.39 -10.60
CA GLY A 29 -4.83 8.47 -9.63
C GLY A 29 -3.33 8.22 -9.82
N THR A 30 -2.78 7.32 -9.00
CA THR A 30 -1.36 6.91 -9.03
C THR A 30 -1.25 5.39 -9.05
N ILE A 31 -0.37 4.85 -9.90
CA ILE A 31 -0.01 3.43 -9.89
C ILE A 31 0.80 3.13 -8.62
N LEU A 32 0.38 2.15 -7.83
CA LEU A 32 1.00 1.79 -6.55
C LEU A 32 1.24 0.30 -6.36
N ALA A 33 0.77 -0.53 -7.28
CA ALA A 33 1.07 -1.96 -7.27
C ALA A 33 1.20 -2.49 -8.69
N ASP A 34 2.20 -3.34 -8.88
CA ASP A 34 2.28 -4.23 -10.02
C ASP A 34 1.39 -5.45 -9.76
N ARG A 35 0.46 -5.74 -10.65
CA ARG A 35 -0.50 -6.85 -10.54
C ARG A 35 -0.55 -7.69 -11.82
N GLY A 36 0.57 -7.79 -12.53
CA GLY A 36 0.69 -8.64 -13.73
C GLY A 36 -0.05 -8.04 -14.91
N HIS A 37 -1.23 -8.58 -15.27
CA HIS A 37 -2.04 -8.05 -16.39
C HIS A 37 -2.75 -6.73 -16.08
N CYS A 38 -2.77 -6.31 -14.81
CA CYS A 38 -3.43 -5.10 -14.38
C CYS A 38 -2.43 -4.17 -13.68
N ILE A 39 -2.68 -2.87 -13.77
CA ILE A 39 -2.03 -1.88 -12.91
C ILE A 39 -2.89 -1.62 -11.67
N GLY A 40 -2.27 -1.62 -10.49
CA GLY A 40 -2.94 -1.29 -9.25
C GLY A 40 -2.93 0.22 -9.03
N VAL A 41 -4.05 0.88 -9.21
CA VAL A 41 -4.17 2.35 -9.10
C VAL A 41 -4.93 2.72 -7.83
N VAL A 42 -4.45 3.76 -7.14
CA VAL A 42 -5.23 4.47 -6.12
C VAL A 42 -5.74 5.77 -6.73
N LEU A 43 -7.06 5.94 -6.74
CA LEU A 43 -7.68 7.19 -7.15
C LEU A 43 -7.50 8.28 -6.09
N ASP A 44 -7.31 9.51 -6.52
CA ASP A 44 -7.11 10.64 -5.61
C ASP A 44 -8.35 10.91 -4.76
N GLU A 45 -9.53 10.77 -5.35
CA GLU A 45 -10.82 10.96 -4.69
C GLU A 45 -11.15 9.88 -3.66
N ASP A 46 -10.50 8.70 -3.69
CA ASP A 46 -10.83 7.62 -2.76
C ASP A 46 -10.30 7.94 -1.34
N PRO A 47 -11.17 8.22 -0.36
CA PRO A 47 -10.74 8.54 1.00
C PRO A 47 -10.07 7.35 1.69
N LYS A 48 -10.40 6.11 1.28
CA LYS A 48 -9.82 4.88 1.83
C LYS A 48 -8.51 4.51 1.14
N LYS A 49 -8.15 5.20 0.05
CA LYS A 49 -6.92 4.98 -0.72
C LYS A 49 -6.71 3.51 -1.08
N ARG A 50 -7.78 2.87 -1.59
CA ARG A 50 -7.80 1.47 -2.01
C ARG A 50 -7.07 1.32 -3.35
N ILE A 51 -6.32 0.24 -3.47
CA ILE A 51 -5.63 -0.12 -4.71
C ILE A 51 -6.58 -0.99 -5.53
N SER A 52 -7.13 -0.41 -6.60
CA SER A 52 -8.04 -1.08 -7.53
C SER A 52 -7.31 -1.51 -8.81
N ASN A 53 -7.79 -2.57 -9.45
CA ASN A 53 -7.23 -3.06 -10.70
C ASN A 53 -7.76 -2.26 -11.87
N TYR A 54 -6.86 -1.81 -12.74
CA TYR A 54 -7.21 -1.23 -14.03
C TYR A 54 -6.44 -1.95 -15.13
N HIS A 55 -7.09 -2.17 -16.26
CA HIS A 55 -6.42 -2.75 -17.42
C HIS A 55 -5.48 -1.70 -18.03
N PRO A 56 -4.22 -2.02 -18.35
CA PRO A 56 -3.20 -1.03 -18.69
C PRO A 56 -3.51 -0.20 -19.95
N THR A 57 -4.34 -0.72 -20.85
CA THR A 57 -4.68 -0.07 -22.13
C THR A 57 -6.12 0.43 -22.22
N HIS A 58 -6.98 0.11 -21.24
CA HIS A 58 -8.42 0.40 -21.35
C HIS A 58 -8.78 1.66 -20.57
N GLU A 59 -9.05 2.75 -21.28
CA GLU A 59 -9.41 4.05 -20.70
C GLU A 59 -8.39 4.55 -19.64
N VAL A 60 -7.11 4.28 -19.89
CA VAL A 60 -6.00 4.77 -19.06
C VAL A 60 -5.15 5.74 -19.86
N GLN A 61 -4.97 6.94 -19.33
CA GLN A 61 -4.00 7.91 -19.82
C GLN A 61 -2.84 7.98 -18.82
N TYR A 62 -1.61 7.87 -19.32
CA TYR A 62 -0.40 7.91 -18.51
C TYR A 62 0.16 9.33 -18.48
N GLY A 63 0.42 9.84 -17.28
CA GLY A 63 1.08 11.12 -17.06
C GLY A 63 2.51 10.97 -16.58
N GLU A 64 2.99 12.01 -15.90
CA GLU A 64 4.32 12.08 -15.31
C GLU A 64 4.42 11.26 -14.01
N MET A 65 5.63 11.17 -13.47
CA MET A 65 5.84 10.61 -12.14
C MET A 65 5.27 11.55 -11.08
N ALA A 66 4.61 10.98 -10.06
CA ALA A 66 4.10 11.76 -8.95
C ALA A 66 5.27 12.36 -8.14
N GLU A 67 5.19 13.65 -7.82
CA GLU A 67 6.16 14.31 -6.92
C GLU A 67 6.20 13.66 -5.54
N SER A 68 5.05 13.17 -5.07
CA SER A 68 4.94 12.41 -3.83
C SER A 68 3.92 11.28 -3.95
N LEU A 69 4.23 10.15 -3.34
CA LEU A 69 3.32 9.00 -3.33
C LEU A 69 2.16 9.26 -2.35
N PRO A 70 0.91 8.93 -2.72
CA PRO A 70 -0.25 9.09 -1.84
C PRO A 70 -0.22 8.11 -0.66
N LEU A 71 0.53 7.01 -0.80
CA LEU A 71 0.76 6.05 0.28
C LEU A 71 2.18 6.17 0.82
N LYS A 72 2.24 6.14 2.14
CA LYS A 72 3.45 6.20 2.94
C LYS A 72 3.69 4.82 3.55
N GLU A 73 4.94 4.40 3.64
CA GLU A 73 5.28 3.18 4.36
C GLU A 73 5.27 3.41 5.88
N TRP A 74 4.70 2.45 6.60
CA TRP A 74 4.56 2.46 8.06
C TRP A 74 4.98 1.11 8.63
N LEU A 75 5.60 1.19 9.80
CA LEU A 75 5.84 0.06 10.68
C LEU A 75 4.78 0.08 11.78
N VAL A 76 4.05 -1.02 11.91
CA VAL A 76 3.00 -1.21 12.92
C VAL A 76 3.37 -2.40 13.77
N LEU A 77 3.65 -2.13 15.05
CA LEU A 77 3.92 -3.17 16.03
C LEU A 77 2.62 -3.53 16.75
N GLN A 78 2.33 -4.81 16.73
CA GLN A 78 1.13 -5.41 17.33
C GLN A 78 1.33 -5.57 18.84
N PHE A 79 0.35 -6.17 19.52
CA PHE A 79 0.22 -6.14 20.99
C PHE A 79 1.49 -6.51 21.77
N ASN A 80 1.55 -6.04 23.02
CA ASN A 80 2.53 -6.43 24.05
C ASN A 80 4.02 -6.24 23.72
N HIS A 81 4.37 -5.77 22.52
CA HIS A 81 5.75 -5.46 22.16
C HIS A 81 6.02 -3.95 22.17
N ASN A 82 7.21 -3.58 22.63
CA ASN A 82 7.84 -2.28 22.48
C ASN A 82 8.82 -2.28 21.31
N TRP A 83 9.21 -1.10 20.85
CA TRP A 83 10.19 -0.98 19.76
C TRP A 83 11.53 -1.63 20.11
N ASP A 84 11.93 -1.57 21.39
CA ASP A 84 13.17 -2.18 21.87
C ASP A 84 13.13 -3.71 21.83
N ASP A 85 11.93 -4.31 21.88
CA ASP A 85 11.75 -5.76 21.82
C ASP A 85 12.17 -6.32 20.47
N LEU A 86 12.14 -5.51 19.40
CA LEU A 86 12.64 -5.90 18.08
C LEU A 86 14.12 -6.28 18.09
N ASN A 87 14.91 -5.83 19.08
CA ASN A 87 16.33 -6.15 19.15
C ASN A 87 16.57 -7.58 19.65
N TRP A 88 15.69 -8.15 20.47
CA TRP A 88 15.95 -9.43 21.16
C TRP A 88 14.83 -10.46 21.04
N SER A 89 13.58 -10.05 20.82
CA SER A 89 12.43 -10.92 20.66
C SER A 89 12.21 -11.28 19.19
N ARG A 90 12.18 -12.58 18.90
CA ARG A 90 11.80 -13.08 17.57
C ARG A 90 10.32 -12.78 17.28
N ASP A 91 9.45 -13.05 18.24
CA ASP A 91 8.01 -12.85 18.13
C ASP A 91 7.67 -11.39 17.80
N ALA A 92 8.34 -10.42 18.45
CA ALA A 92 8.17 -9.00 18.16
C ALA A 92 8.50 -8.63 16.70
N ARG A 93 9.49 -9.30 16.10
CA ARG A 93 9.86 -9.11 14.69
C ARG A 93 8.87 -9.79 13.76
N GLU A 94 8.35 -10.95 14.12
CA GLU A 94 7.32 -11.66 13.35
C GLU A 94 6.00 -10.88 13.35
N ASP A 95 5.65 -10.24 14.46
CA ASP A 95 4.48 -9.39 14.62
C ASP A 95 4.61 -7.99 13.99
N LEU A 96 5.81 -7.60 13.55
CA LEU A 96 6.04 -6.30 12.94
C LEU A 96 5.39 -6.24 11.55
N ALA A 97 4.27 -5.53 11.44
CA ALA A 97 3.58 -5.33 10.18
C ALA A 97 4.15 -4.13 9.42
N ARG A 98 4.68 -4.37 8.22
CA ARG A 98 5.02 -3.34 7.24
C ARG A 98 3.84 -3.10 6.31
N VAL A 99 3.32 -1.87 6.31
CA VAL A 99 2.09 -1.50 5.58
C VAL A 99 2.21 -0.18 4.86
N TRP A 100 1.62 -0.10 3.66
CA TRP A 100 1.49 1.14 2.90
C TRP A 100 0.12 1.78 3.15
N ALA A 101 0.08 3.00 3.69
CA ALA A 101 -1.14 3.71 4.07
C ALA A 101 -0.96 5.24 3.97
N ALA A 102 -2.04 5.99 3.73
CA ALA A 102 -1.93 7.45 3.67
C ALA A 102 -1.79 8.07 5.06
N THR A 103 -2.48 7.51 6.06
CA THR A 103 -2.48 8.02 7.44
C THR A 103 -2.06 6.97 8.47
N ARG A 104 -1.65 7.43 9.65
CA ARG A 104 -1.32 6.57 10.79
C ARG A 104 -2.49 5.66 11.20
N SER A 105 -3.72 6.18 11.19
CA SER A 105 -4.92 5.42 11.53
C SER A 105 -5.23 4.34 10.48
N GLN A 106 -5.05 4.64 9.20
CA GLN A 106 -5.17 3.65 8.13
C GLN A 106 -4.10 2.56 8.25
N ALA A 107 -2.86 2.90 8.62
CA ALA A 107 -1.81 1.91 8.86
C ALA A 107 -2.20 0.94 9.97
N LYS A 108 -2.70 1.44 11.11
CA LYS A 108 -3.22 0.60 12.20
C LYS A 108 -4.35 -0.32 11.74
N TYR A 109 -5.28 0.20 10.94
CA TYR A 109 -6.41 -0.57 10.44
C TYR A 109 -5.97 -1.69 9.50
N LYS A 110 -5.06 -1.40 8.55
CA LYS A 110 -4.50 -2.43 7.65
C LYS A 110 -3.74 -3.52 8.40
N ALA A 111 -3.01 -3.16 9.46
CA ALA A 111 -2.38 -4.15 10.32
C ALA A 111 -3.42 -4.98 11.09
N TYR A 112 -4.51 -4.37 11.55
CA TYR A 112 -5.60 -5.06 12.22
C TYR A 112 -6.34 -6.04 11.30
N GLU A 113 -6.57 -5.69 10.02
CA GLU A 113 -7.20 -6.58 9.04
C GLU A 113 -6.47 -7.93 8.91
N ARG A 114 -5.13 -7.95 9.05
CA ARG A 114 -4.32 -9.18 9.04
C ARG A 114 -4.52 -10.06 10.28
N LEU A 115 -5.12 -9.52 11.33
CA LEU A 115 -5.31 -10.19 12.62
C LEU A 115 -6.77 -10.50 12.92
N GLN A 116 -7.69 -10.26 11.99
CA GLN A 116 -9.11 -10.51 12.24
C GLN A 116 -9.42 -11.97 12.59
N ASP A 117 -8.57 -12.90 12.13
CA ASP A 117 -8.64 -14.32 12.47
C ASP A 117 -8.37 -14.59 13.97
N TYR A 118 -7.63 -13.70 14.64
CA TYR A 118 -7.21 -13.85 16.05
C TYR A 118 -7.82 -12.77 16.97
N CYS A 119 -8.24 -11.64 16.43
CA CYS A 119 -8.66 -10.47 17.18
C CYS A 119 -9.97 -9.88 16.63
N HIS A 120 -11.08 -10.24 17.28
CA HIS A 120 -12.41 -9.83 16.85
C HIS A 120 -12.84 -8.44 17.36
N SER A 121 -12.01 -7.76 18.16
CA SER A 121 -12.31 -6.42 18.66
C SER A 121 -11.45 -5.35 17.99
N ILE A 122 -12.08 -4.44 17.25
CA ILE A 122 -11.40 -3.29 16.63
C ILE A 122 -10.66 -2.39 17.65
N LYS A 123 -11.05 -2.43 18.93
CA LYS A 123 -10.38 -1.71 20.02
C LYS A 123 -8.91 -2.14 20.21
N ALA A 124 -8.55 -3.31 19.68
CA ALA A 124 -7.18 -3.77 19.49
C ALA A 124 -6.21 -2.67 19.03
N MET A 125 -6.64 -1.93 18.00
CA MET A 125 -5.82 -0.91 17.32
C MET A 125 -5.36 0.21 18.24
N LEU A 126 -6.06 0.44 19.36
CA LEU A 126 -5.66 1.43 20.37
C LEU A 126 -4.27 1.12 20.95
N ARG A 127 -3.92 -0.16 21.07
CA ARG A 127 -2.65 -0.63 21.63
C ARG A 127 -1.52 -0.71 20.60
N PHE A 128 -1.82 -0.62 19.30
CA PHE A 128 -0.80 -0.70 18.26
C PHE A 128 0.13 0.51 18.30
N LYS A 129 1.42 0.24 18.22
CA LYS A 129 2.46 1.26 18.11
C LYS A 129 2.81 1.43 16.64
N VAL A 130 2.89 2.69 16.19
CA VAL A 130 3.11 3.00 14.76
C VAL A 130 4.14 4.10 14.63
N ARG A 131 5.11 3.89 13.74
CA ARG A 131 6.09 4.88 13.28
C ARG A 131 6.27 4.79 11.77
N ARG A 132 6.83 5.85 11.17
CA ARG A 132 7.23 5.82 9.76
C ARG A 132 8.39 4.83 9.61
N ALA A 133 8.34 4.05 8.52
CA ALA A 133 9.44 3.15 8.15
C ALA A 133 10.67 3.94 7.73
#